data_AF-A0A9Q3JJE8-F1
#
_entry.id   AF-A0A9Q3JJE8-F1
#
_cell.length_a   1.000
_cell.length_b   1.000
_cell.length_c   1.000
_cell.angle_alpha   90.00
_cell.angle_beta   90.00
_cell.angle_gamma   90.00
#
_symmetry.space_group_name_H-M   'P 1'
#
loop_
_entity.id
_entity.type
_entity.pdbx_description
1 polymer ?
#
loop_
_entity_poly.entity_id
_entity_poly.type
_entity_poly.pdbx_seq_one_letter_code
_entity_poly.pdbx_strand_id
1 'polypeptide(L)'
;MIKIQGPSRPWKIFHMDWVTGLQPGGDRSYNACLVIVDRFSKTPIFLPCHKDDTAMDTDLLIWNRVVSWTGIFTNIISYHPQTDGLAERMIQTLEDMGRRLCAYGLEFKDCDGFTHDWCTLLQALELAYKTSIHASTNQTPAILEKGRNPK
;
A
#
# COMPACT_ATOMS: atom_id res chain seq x y z
N MET A 1 5.88 25.79 -10.01
CA MET A 1 4.90 24.73 -9.68
C MET A 1 4.65 23.88 -10.92
N ILE A 2 5.14 22.64 -10.94
CA ILE A 2 4.79 21.69 -11.99
C ILE A 2 3.39 21.17 -11.67
N LYS A 3 2.38 21.54 -12.45
CA LYS A 3 1.08 20.87 -12.41
C LYS A 3 1.27 19.47 -12.98
N ILE A 4 1.35 18.47 -12.11
CA ILE A 4 1.33 17.07 -12.51
C ILE A 4 -0.08 16.80 -13.03
N GLN A 5 -0.24 16.73 -14.37
CA GLN A 5 -1.46 16.28 -15.02
C GLN A 5 -1.88 14.93 -14.40
N GLY A 6 -3.19 14.74 -14.16
CA GLY A 6 -3.69 13.49 -13.62
C GLY A 6 -3.25 12.32 -14.51
N PRO A 7 -2.84 11.17 -13.95
CA PRO A 7 -2.43 10.03 -14.76
C PRO A 7 -3.57 9.60 -15.69
N SER A 8 -3.24 9.20 -16.93
CA SER A 8 -4.24 8.78 -17.92
C SER A 8 -4.60 7.30 -17.84
N ARG A 9 -3.82 6.51 -17.07
CA ARG A 9 -3.99 5.07 -16.88
C ARG A 9 -3.46 4.64 -15.51
N PRO A 10 -3.92 3.50 -14.98
CA PRO A 10 -3.39 2.91 -13.75
C PRO A 10 -1.88 2.74 -13.79
N TRP A 11 -1.24 2.90 -12.63
CA TRP A 11 0.16 2.59 -12.37
C TRP A 11 1.19 3.37 -13.18
N LYS A 12 0.84 4.56 -13.68
CA LYS A 12 1.83 5.46 -14.28
C LYS A 12 2.54 6.35 -13.28
N ILE A 13 1.79 6.79 -12.28
CA ILE A 13 2.27 7.65 -11.22
C ILE A 13 1.75 7.03 -9.94
N PHE A 14 2.63 6.77 -9.00
CA PHE A 14 2.23 6.31 -7.69
C PHE A 14 2.95 7.11 -6.62
N HIS A 15 2.34 7.11 -5.44
CA HIS A 15 2.97 7.63 -4.23
C HIS A 15 3.46 6.49 -3.37
N MET A 16 4.52 6.73 -2.62
CA MET A 16 4.98 5.81 -1.59
C MET A 16 5.24 6.50 -0.27
N ASP A 17 4.99 5.77 0.82
CA ASP A 17 5.40 6.16 2.17
C ASP A 17 5.66 4.93 3.05
N TRP A 18 6.38 5.11 4.16
CA TRP A 18 6.74 4.05 5.09
C TRP A 18 5.93 4.14 6.39
N VAL A 19 5.26 3.05 6.73
CA VAL A 19 4.75 2.80 8.08
C VAL A 19 5.85 2.13 8.90
N THR A 20 6.55 2.91 9.73
CA THR A 20 7.62 2.42 10.61
C THR A 20 7.13 2.18 12.04
N GLY A 21 7.95 1.52 12.87
CA GLY A 21 7.66 1.32 14.29
C GLY A 21 6.66 0.19 14.55
N LEU A 22 6.54 -0.74 13.59
CA LEU A 22 5.70 -1.93 13.72
C LEU A 22 6.41 -2.97 14.57
N GLN A 23 5.65 -3.81 15.27
CA GLN A 23 6.21 -4.98 15.93
C GLN A 23 6.75 -5.96 14.88
N PRO A 24 7.85 -6.69 15.17
CA PRO A 24 8.38 -7.70 14.27
C PRO A 24 7.29 -8.71 13.86
N GLY A 25 7.05 -8.84 12.56
CA GLY A 25 6.09 -9.80 12.01
C GLY A 25 6.64 -10.49 10.77
N GLY A 26 5.97 -11.54 10.30
CA GLY A 26 6.40 -12.34 9.17
C GLY A 26 7.56 -13.28 9.50
N ASP A 27 7.85 -14.14 8.52
CA ASP A 27 8.98 -15.06 8.52
C ASP A 27 10.36 -14.38 8.61
N ARG A 28 10.45 -13.11 8.19
CA ARG A 28 11.68 -12.30 8.18
C ARG A 28 11.71 -11.19 9.23
N SER A 29 10.80 -11.21 10.21
CA SER A 29 10.76 -10.21 11.30
C SER A 29 10.74 -8.76 10.79
N TYR A 30 9.88 -8.48 9.81
CA TYR A 30 9.67 -7.14 9.27
C TYR A 30 9.20 -6.19 10.38
N ASN A 31 9.73 -4.98 10.39
CA ASN A 31 9.44 -3.96 11.41
C ASN A 31 8.94 -2.63 10.79
N ALA A 32 8.73 -2.62 9.47
CA ALA A 32 8.13 -1.54 8.72
C ALA A 32 7.31 -2.08 7.55
N CYS A 33 6.48 -1.23 6.96
CA CYS A 33 5.69 -1.54 5.78
C CYS A 33 5.77 -0.38 4.80
N LEU A 34 6.21 -0.65 3.58
CA LEU A 34 6.16 0.30 2.47
C LEU A 34 4.77 0.27 1.86
N VAL A 35 4.09 1.41 1.88
CA VAL A 35 2.76 1.60 1.30
C VAL A 35 2.93 2.30 -0.04
N ILE A 36 2.44 1.68 -1.10
CA ILE A 36 2.43 2.23 -2.45
C ILE A 36 0.99 2.45 -2.88
N VAL A 37 0.67 3.61 -3.43
CA VAL A 37 -0.69 3.93 -3.87
C VAL A 37 -0.73 4.50 -5.27
N ASP A 38 -1.48 3.86 -6.16
CA ASP A 38 -1.69 4.35 -7.50
C ASP A 38 -2.46 5.68 -7.49
N ARG A 39 -1.97 6.66 -8.25
CA ARG A 39 -2.63 7.98 -8.34
C ARG A 39 -3.92 7.94 -9.15
N PHE A 40 -4.09 6.98 -10.06
CA PHE A 40 -5.28 6.86 -10.90
C PHE A 40 -6.40 6.09 -10.18
N SER A 41 -6.22 4.80 -9.92
CA SER A 41 -7.24 3.92 -9.36
C SER A 41 -7.39 4.05 -7.85
N LYS A 42 -6.40 4.65 -7.17
CA LYS A 42 -6.29 4.67 -5.71
C LYS A 42 -6.01 3.31 -5.10
N THR A 43 -5.60 2.32 -5.90
CA THR A 43 -5.26 0.99 -5.40
C THR A 43 -4.00 1.06 -4.51
N PRO A 44 -4.08 0.61 -3.25
CA PRO A 44 -2.92 0.48 -2.39
C PRO A 44 -2.24 -0.88 -2.54
N ILE A 45 -0.95 -0.91 -2.23
CA ILE A 45 -0.11 -2.09 -2.13
C ILE A 45 0.71 -1.94 -0.86
N PHE A 46 0.69 -2.96 -0.02
CA PHE A 46 1.46 -3.00 1.22
C PHE A 46 2.58 -4.01 1.10
N LEU A 47 3.81 -3.57 1.31
CA LEU A 47 5.00 -4.40 1.19
C LEU A 47 5.71 -4.43 2.55
N PRO A 48 5.72 -5.58 3.25
CA PRO A 48 6.54 -5.75 4.45
C PRO A 48 8.01 -5.51 4.14
N CYS A 49 8.66 -4.69 4.96
CA CYS A 49 10.03 -4.27 4.78
C CYS A 49 10.70 -4.00 6.14
N HIS A 50 11.96 -3.60 6.11
CA HIS A 50 12.68 -3.18 7.31
C HIS A 50 12.84 -1.66 7.30
N LYS A 51 12.75 -1.03 8.48
CA LYS A 51 12.92 0.42 8.63
C LYS A 51 14.31 0.90 8.19
N ASP A 52 15.29 -0.01 8.21
CA ASP A 52 16.68 0.24 7.90
C ASP A 52 17.03 -0.19 6.46
N ASP A 53 16.04 -0.59 5.64
CA ASP A 53 16.22 -0.92 4.22
C ASP A 53 16.82 0.28 3.48
N THR A 54 17.85 0.02 2.68
CA THR A 54 18.46 1.06 1.86
C THR A 54 17.55 1.43 0.68
N ALA A 55 17.90 2.52 -0.01
CA ALA A 55 17.23 2.86 -1.27
C ALA A 55 17.31 1.71 -2.29
N MET A 56 18.44 0.99 -2.33
CA MET A 56 18.61 -0.16 -3.21
C MET A 56 17.73 -1.35 -2.81
N ASP A 57 17.61 -1.62 -1.51
CA ASP A 57 16.71 -2.68 -1.01
C ASP A 57 15.26 -2.36 -1.36
N THR A 58 14.87 -1.08 -1.21
CA THR A 58 13.55 -0.59 -1.59
C THR A 58 13.30 -0.71 -3.10
N ASP A 59 14.27 -0.31 -3.93
CA ASP A 59 14.16 -0.42 -5.39
C ASP A 59 14.00 -1.87 -5.82
N LEU A 60 14.77 -2.78 -5.23
CA LEU A 60 14.66 -4.23 -5.48
C LEU A 60 13.32 -4.79 -5.01
N LEU A 61 12.82 -4.33 -3.86
CA LEU A 61 11.52 -4.74 -3.33
C LEU A 61 10.39 -4.32 -4.30
N ILE A 62 10.40 -3.08 -4.77
CA ILE A 62 9.43 -2.56 -5.73
C ILE A 62 9.54 -3.27 -7.06
N TRP A 63 10.76 -3.45 -7.57
CA TRP A 63 11.01 -4.13 -8.83
C TRP A 63 10.45 -5.55 -8.83
N ASN A 64 10.78 -6.33 -7.80
CA ASN A 64 10.43 -7.74 -7.73
C ASN A 64 8.94 -7.95 -7.42
N ARG A 65 8.33 -7.11 -6.58
CA ARG A 65 6.95 -7.30 -6.13
C ARG A 65 5.94 -6.56 -6.99
N VAL A 66 6.28 -5.40 -7.55
CA VAL A 66 5.30 -4.46 -8.10
C VAL A 66 5.37 -4.41 -9.63
N VAL A 67 6.56 -4.26 -10.20
CA VAL A 67 6.73 -4.02 -11.66
C VAL A 67 6.13 -5.15 -12.51
N SER A 68 6.21 -6.40 -12.04
CA SER A 68 5.69 -7.56 -12.77
C SER A 68 4.16 -7.51 -12.98
N TRP A 69 3.40 -6.93 -12.05
CA TRP A 69 1.94 -6.82 -12.16
C TRP A 69 1.49 -5.47 -12.74
N THR A 70 2.23 -4.37 -12.51
CA THR A 70 1.82 -3.01 -12.93
C THR A 70 2.36 -2.59 -14.28
N GLY A 71 3.43 -3.25 -14.72
CA GLY A 71 4.31 -2.71 -15.74
C GLY A 71 5.16 -1.55 -15.22
N ILE A 72 5.82 -0.86 -16.16
CA ILE A 72 6.81 0.17 -15.86
C ILE A 72 6.14 1.51 -15.53
N PHE A 73 6.46 2.04 -14.35
CA PHE A 73 6.04 3.35 -13.86
C PHE A 73 6.76 4.47 -14.61
N THR A 74 6.13 5.65 -14.68
CA THR A 74 6.77 6.85 -15.23
C THR A 74 7.33 7.76 -14.16
N ASN A 75 6.59 7.95 -13.06
CA ASN A 75 7.01 8.78 -11.94
C ASN A 75 6.72 8.10 -10.61
N ILE A 76 7.68 8.20 -9.69
CA ILE A 76 7.54 7.83 -8.29
C ILE A 76 7.53 9.12 -7.48
N ILE A 77 6.52 9.30 -6.64
CA ILE A 77 6.46 10.43 -5.72
C ILE A 77 6.66 9.86 -4.32
N SER A 78 7.89 9.97 -3.82
CA SER A 78 8.18 9.69 -2.41
C SER A 78 7.69 10.86 -1.56
N TYR A 79 7.12 10.56 -0.39
CA TYR A 79 6.60 11.59 0.50
C TYR A 79 7.67 12.63 0.88
N HIS A 80 7.38 13.89 0.57
CA HIS A 80 8.00 15.08 1.15
C HIS A 80 6.84 16.03 1.49
N PRO A 81 6.80 16.71 2.66
CA PRO A 81 5.60 17.38 3.21
C PRO A 81 4.98 18.56 2.41
N GLN A 82 5.11 18.62 1.09
CA GLN A 82 4.83 19.84 0.32
C GLN A 82 4.02 19.67 -0.98
N THR A 83 3.40 18.53 -1.27
CA THR A 83 2.65 18.40 -2.54
C THR A 83 1.41 17.50 -2.46
N ASP A 84 0.24 18.15 -2.45
CA ASP A 84 -1.09 17.64 -2.86
C ASP A 84 -1.95 16.95 -1.77
N GLY A 85 -2.69 17.76 -1.00
CA GLY A 85 -3.51 17.37 0.17
C GLY A 85 -4.68 16.40 -0.05
N LEU A 86 -4.92 15.93 -1.28
CA LEU A 86 -5.81 14.79 -1.55
C LEU A 86 -5.07 13.46 -1.45
N ALA A 87 -3.84 13.38 -1.94
CA ALA A 87 -3.01 12.19 -1.80
C ALA A 87 -2.55 12.02 -0.34
N GLU A 88 -2.25 13.13 0.34
CA GLU A 88 -1.85 13.14 1.75
C GLU A 88 -2.90 12.49 2.65
N ARG A 89 -4.18 12.90 2.54
CA ARG A 89 -5.27 12.32 3.35
C ARG A 89 -5.49 10.84 3.07
N MET A 90 -5.28 10.40 1.84
CA MET A 90 -5.45 9.00 1.45
C MET A 90 -4.34 8.12 2.00
N ILE A 91 -3.08 8.55 1.89
CA ILE A 91 -1.93 7.83 2.45
C ILE A 91 -2.05 7.78 3.97
N GLN A 92 -2.37 8.89 4.63
CA GLN A 92 -2.59 8.89 6.08
C GLN A 92 -3.71 7.92 6.51
N THR A 93 -4.80 7.83 5.75
CA THR A 93 -5.85 6.84 6.03
C THR A 93 -5.32 5.40 5.89
N LEU A 94 -4.55 5.11 4.86
CA LEU A 94 -3.97 3.78 4.62
C LEU A 94 -2.90 3.43 5.65
N GLU A 95 -2.07 4.39 6.06
CA GLU A 95 -1.13 4.25 7.16
C GLU A 95 -1.86 3.96 8.46
N ASP A 96 -2.91 4.70 8.78
CA ASP A 96 -3.70 4.47 9.99
C ASP A 96 -4.39 3.11 9.96
N MET A 97 -4.91 2.67 8.81
CA MET A 97 -5.43 1.31 8.64
C MET A 97 -4.34 0.27 8.87
N GLY A 98 -3.15 0.45 8.27
CA GLY A 98 -2.00 -0.43 8.45
C GLY A 98 -1.52 -0.47 9.90
N ARG A 99 -1.34 0.69 10.55
CA ARG A 99 -0.98 0.80 11.96
C ARG A 99 -2.01 0.14 12.87
N ARG A 100 -3.31 0.34 12.63
CA ARG A 100 -4.37 -0.32 13.42
C ARG A 100 -4.33 -1.82 13.23
N LEU A 101 -4.18 -2.31 12.00
CA LEU A 101 -4.05 -3.74 11.71
C LEU A 101 -2.85 -4.36 12.46
N CYS A 102 -1.73 -3.64 12.48
CA CYS A 102 -0.50 -4.07 13.17
C CYS A 102 -0.60 -3.96 14.69
N ALA A 103 -1.18 -2.87 15.21
CA ALA A 103 -1.32 -2.59 16.64
C ALA A 103 -2.37 -3.49 17.30
N TYR A 104 -3.42 -3.88 16.57
CA TYR A 104 -4.41 -4.82 17.08
C TYR A 104 -3.87 -6.23 17.23
N GLY A 105 -2.64 -6.50 16.75
CA GLY A 105 -1.85 -7.70 17.08
C GLY A 105 -2.77 -8.90 17.24
N LEU A 106 -3.53 -9.19 16.18
CA LEU A 106 -4.51 -10.26 16.21
C LEU A 106 -3.72 -11.55 16.22
N GLU A 107 -3.20 -11.93 17.39
CA GLU A 107 -2.83 -13.29 17.68
C GLU A 107 -4.12 -14.13 17.65
N PHE A 108 -4.69 -14.34 16.46
CA PHE A 108 -5.72 -15.32 16.24
C PHE A 108 -5.04 -16.67 16.49
N LYS A 109 -5.18 -17.22 17.69
CA LYS A 109 -4.99 -18.66 17.88
C LYS A 109 -6.14 -19.33 17.16
N ASP A 110 -5.91 -19.80 15.94
CA ASP A 110 -6.80 -20.80 15.37
C ASP A 110 -6.71 -22.09 16.21
N CYS A 111 -7.64 -23.03 16.03
CA CYS A 111 -7.62 -24.31 16.76
C CYS A 111 -6.31 -25.13 16.57
N ASP A 112 -5.52 -24.76 15.55
CA ASP A 112 -4.21 -25.34 15.22
C ASP A 112 -2.98 -24.51 15.69
N GLY A 113 -3.18 -23.37 16.37
CA GLY A 113 -2.09 -22.59 16.98
C GLY A 113 -1.34 -21.62 16.06
N PHE A 114 -1.85 -21.32 14.86
CA PHE A 114 -1.24 -20.32 13.97
C PHE A 114 -1.62 -18.89 14.34
N THR A 115 -0.74 -18.18 15.04
CA THR A 115 -0.80 -16.73 15.24
C THR A 115 -0.74 -16.00 13.89
N HIS A 116 -1.84 -15.39 13.46
CA HIS A 116 -1.86 -14.57 12.24
C HIS A 116 -1.12 -13.24 12.50
N ASP A 117 0.08 -13.08 11.98
CA ASP A 117 0.80 -11.80 12.10
C ASP A 117 0.21 -10.72 11.16
N TRP A 118 0.61 -9.47 11.38
CA TRP A 118 0.15 -8.36 10.56
C TRP A 118 0.54 -8.46 9.07
N CYS A 119 1.61 -9.20 8.73
CA CYS A 119 2.03 -9.42 7.35
C CYS A 119 1.01 -10.31 6.61
N THR A 120 0.41 -11.29 7.28
CA THR A 120 -0.65 -12.13 6.69
C THR A 120 -1.93 -11.34 6.42
N LEU A 121 -2.24 -10.35 7.27
CA LEU A 121 -3.44 -9.54 7.18
C LEU A 121 -3.38 -8.46 6.09
N LEU A 122 -2.20 -8.12 5.59
CA LEU A 122 -2.04 -7.09 4.54
C LEU A 122 -2.86 -7.41 3.28
N GLN A 123 -2.91 -8.67 2.87
CA GLN A 123 -3.68 -9.08 1.70
C GLN A 123 -5.19 -8.89 1.91
N ALA A 124 -5.67 -9.15 3.13
CA ALA A 124 -7.07 -8.90 3.49
C ALA A 124 -7.38 -7.40 3.52
N LEU A 125 -6.46 -6.58 4.04
CA LEU A 125 -6.58 -5.12 4.04
C LEU A 125 -6.63 -4.56 2.62
N GLU A 126 -5.73 -5.01 1.75
CA GLU A 126 -5.73 -4.63 0.34
C GLU A 126 -7.05 -4.98 -0.35
N LEU A 127 -7.56 -6.18 -0.11
CA LEU A 127 -8.81 -6.64 -0.71
C LEU A 127 -9.98 -5.77 -0.23
N ALA A 128 -10.11 -5.58 1.08
CA ALA A 128 -11.17 -4.78 1.69
C ALA A 128 -11.18 -3.35 1.15
N TYR A 129 -9.99 -2.75 0.99
CA TYR A 129 -9.87 -1.43 0.39
C TYR A 129 -10.24 -1.42 -1.09
N LYS A 130 -9.74 -2.38 -1.87
CA LYS A 130 -10.02 -2.49 -3.31
C LYS A 130 -11.51 -2.69 -3.63
N THR A 131 -12.29 -3.24 -2.70
CA THR A 131 -13.75 -3.45 -2.83
C THR A 131 -14.61 -2.34 -2.22
N SER A 132 -14.01 -1.39 -1.49
CA SER A 132 -14.75 -0.28 -0.86
C SER A 132 -14.97 0.85 -1.86
N ILE A 133 -16.15 1.50 -1.81
CA ILE A 133 -16.47 2.65 -2.68
C ILE A 133 -15.79 3.90 -2.12
N HIS A 134 -15.04 4.60 -2.97
CA HIS A 134 -14.35 5.84 -2.58
C HIS A 134 -15.21 7.07 -2.89
N ALA A 135 -15.38 7.96 -1.91
CA ALA A 135 -16.18 9.18 -2.06
C ALA A 135 -15.66 10.11 -3.16
N SER A 136 -14.36 10.08 -3.46
CA SER A 136 -13.73 10.92 -4.49
C SER A 136 -13.98 10.44 -5.91
N THR A 137 -14.24 9.14 -6.12
CA THR A 137 -14.40 8.53 -7.45
C THR A 137 -15.78 7.91 -7.68
N ASN A 138 -16.58 7.76 -6.61
CA ASN A 138 -17.87 7.07 -6.59
C ASN A 138 -17.82 5.63 -7.17
N GLN A 139 -16.62 5.04 -7.17
CA GLN A 139 -16.32 3.70 -7.67
C GLN A 139 -15.33 3.01 -6.74
N THR A 140 -15.23 1.69 -6.85
CA THR A 140 -14.21 0.92 -6.13
C THR A 140 -12.86 1.02 -6.87
N PRO A 141 -11.72 1.00 -6.15
CA PRO A 141 -10.40 0.99 -6.78
C PRO A 141 -10.23 -0.18 -7.78
N ALA A 142 -10.80 -1.35 -7.48
CA ALA A 142 -10.74 -2.50 -8.38
C ALA A 142 -11.45 -2.27 -9.73
N ILE A 143 -12.58 -1.55 -9.74
CA ILE A 143 -13.26 -1.16 -10.98
C ILE A 143 -12.39 -0.20 -11.79
N LEU A 144 -11.78 0.79 -11.14
CA LEU A 144 -10.92 1.77 -11.83
C LEU A 144 -9.64 1.14 -12.39
N GLU A 145 -9.08 0.15 -11.69
CA GLU A 145 -7.85 -0.50 -12.08
C GLU A 145 -8.04 -1.59 -13.14
N LYS A 146 -9.04 -2.47 -12.94
CA LYS A 146 -9.21 -3.72 -13.72
C LYS A 146 -10.56 -3.82 -14.43
N GLY A 147 -11.44 -2.84 -14.27
CA GLY A 147 -12.79 -2.86 -14.83
C GLY A 147 -13.76 -3.84 -14.16
N ARG A 148 -13.35 -4.50 -13.06
CA ARG A 148 -14.15 -5.50 -12.34
C ARG A 148 -13.74 -5.61 -10.87
N ASN A 149 -14.69 -5.95 -10.01
CA ASN A 149 -14.39 -6.33 -8.63
C ASN A 149 -13.84 -7.77 -8.56
N PRO A 150 -12.99 -8.09 -7.57
CA PRO A 150 -12.67 -9.46 -7.21
C PRO A 150 -13.96 -10.21 -6.82
N LYS A 151 -14.09 -11.48 -7.24
CA LYS A 151 -15.19 -12.36 -6.83
C LYS A 151 -14.81 -13.11 -5.57
#